data_AF-A0A928ZT99-F1
#
_entry.id   AF-A0A928ZT99-F1
#
_cell.length_a   1.000
_cell.length_b   1.000
_cell.length_c   1.000
_cell.angle_alpha   90.00
_cell.angle_beta   90.00
_cell.angle_gamma   90.00
#
_symmetry.space_group_name_H-M   'P 1'
#
loop_
_entity.id
_entity.type
_entity.pdbx_description
1 polymer ?
#
loop_
_entity_poly.entity_id
_entity_poly.type
_entity_poly.pdbx_seq_one_letter_code
_entity_poly.pdbx_strand_id
1 'polypeptide(L)' 'MKITIPELSLVVLIGASGAGKSTFARQHFAKTEILSSDHFRGVVSDDETDQSATRDAFEVLHYILAKRLKAGRLT' A
#
# COMPACT_ATOMS: atom_id res chain seq x y z
N MET A 1 2.70 -8.76 -20.88
CA MET A 1 1.52 -7.86 -20.99
C MET A 1 1.95 -6.47 -20.59
N LYS A 2 1.62 -5.43 -21.36
CA LYS A 2 1.98 -4.04 -21.03
C LYS A 2 0.80 -3.37 -20.35
N ILE A 3 1.01 -2.81 -19.16
CA ILE A 3 0.04 -1.95 -18.46
C ILE A 3 0.65 -0.55 -18.46
N THR A 4 -0.06 0.41 -19.04
CA THR A 4 0.38 1.82 -19.07
C THR A 4 -0.42 2.59 -18.04
N ILE A 5 0.27 3.33 -17.16
CA ILE A 5 -0.34 4.22 -16.19
C ILE A 5 0.26 5.63 -16.33
N PRO A 6 -0.51 6.70 -16.04
CA PRO A 6 0.04 8.05 -15.91
C PRO A 6 1.11 8.14 -14.81
N GLU A 7 2.02 9.12 -14.92
CA GLU A 7 3.03 9.38 -13.89
C GLU A 7 2.40 9.63 -12.51
N LEU A 8 1.27 10.35 -12.47
CA LEU A 8 0.46 10.51 -11.26
C LEU A 8 -0.71 9.52 -11.28
N SER A 9 -0.56 8.43 -10.53
CA SER A 9 -1.58 7.39 -10.37
C SER A 9 -1.72 6.96 -8.92
N LEU A 10 -2.91 6.48 -8.58
CA LEU A 10 -3.13 5.61 -7.42
C LEU A 10 -3.34 4.19 -7.93
N VAL A 11 -2.37 3.30 -7.70
CA VAL A 11 -2.42 1.91 -8.15
C VAL A 11 -2.90 1.02 -7.02
N VAL A 12 -4.12 0.50 -7.15
CA VAL A 12 -4.71 -0.40 -6.15
C VAL A 12 -4.53 -1.85 -6.59
N LEU A 13 -3.77 -2.64 -5.83
CA LEU A 13 -3.58 -4.07 -6.08
C LEU A 13 -4.70 -4.88 -5.42
N ILE A 14 -5.52 -5.56 -6.24
CA ILE A 14 -6.66 -6.37 -5.79
C ILE A 14 -6.36 -7.84 -6.06
N GLY A 15 -6.50 -8.67 -5.03
CA GLY A 15 -6.31 -10.11 -5.14
C GLY A 15 -6.31 -10.80 -3.78
N ALA A 16 -6.59 -12.10 -3.77
CA ALA A 16 -6.62 -12.92 -2.56
C ALA A 16 -5.28 -12.88 -1.78
N SER A 17 -5.31 -13.32 -0.51
CA SER A 17 -4.07 -13.60 0.21
C SER A 17 -3.24 -14.64 -0.56
N GLY A 18 -1.91 -14.47 -0.59
CA GLY A 18 -1.02 -15.33 -1.37
C GLY A 18 -0.98 -15.08 -2.88
N ALA A 19 -1.82 -14.20 -3.44
CA ALA A 19 -1.84 -13.91 -4.88
C ALA A 19 -0.60 -13.16 -5.42
N GLY A 20 0.41 -12.91 -4.58
CA GLY A 20 1.66 -12.25 -4.99
C GLY A 20 1.64 -10.72 -5.05
N LYS A 21 0.64 -10.04 -4.47
CA LYS A 21 0.51 -8.56 -4.48
C LYS A 21 1.79 -7.84 -4.03
N SER A 22 2.33 -8.21 -2.87
CA SER A 22 3.53 -7.58 -2.31
C SER A 22 4.79 -7.90 -3.13
N THR A 23 4.84 -9.08 -3.77
CA THR A 23 5.92 -9.44 -4.69
C THR A 23 5.86 -8.58 -5.95
N PHE A 24 4.68 -8.46 -6.56
CA PHE A 24 4.45 -7.60 -7.73
C PHE A 24 4.78 -6.14 -7.41
N ALA A 25 4.31 -5.62 -6.27
CA ALA A 25 4.56 -4.24 -5.85
C ALA A 25 6.06 -3.94 -5.77
N ARG A 26 6.83 -4.81 -5.08
CA ARG A 26 8.29 -4.64 -4.91
C ARG A 26 9.09 -4.79 -6.19
N GLN A 27 8.57 -5.51 -7.18
CA GLN A 27 9.21 -5.67 -8.49
C GLN A 27 9.01 -4.44 -9.38
N HIS A 28 7.91 -3.70 -9.21
CA HIS A 28 7.50 -2.65 -10.15
C HIS A 28 7.52 -1.23 -9.60
N PHE A 29 7.48 -1.04 -8.28
CA PHE A 29 7.42 0.28 -7.63
C PHE A 29 8.55 0.46 -6.63
N ALA A 30 8.94 1.71 -6.37
CA ALA A 30 9.88 2.03 -5.32
C ALA A 30 9.28 1.73 -3.94
N LYS A 31 10.12 1.37 -2.95
CA LYS A 31 9.65 1.05 -1.58
C LYS A 31 8.76 2.14 -0.98
N THR A 32 9.07 3.40 -1.26
CA THR A 32 8.33 4.57 -0.76
C THR A 32 7.01 4.83 -1.49
N GLU A 33 6.75 4.19 -2.62
CA GLU A 33 5.50 4.28 -3.37
C GLU A 33 4.48 3.26 -2.87
N ILE A 34 4.92 2.19 -2.21
CA ILE A 34 4.06 1.09 -1.77
C ILE A 34 3.48 1.39 -0.39
N LEU A 35 2.15 1.51 -0.28
CA LEU A 35 1.43 1.57 0.98
C LEU A 35 0.72 0.23 1.26
N SER A 36 1.21 -0.53 2.25
CA SER A 36 0.68 -1.85 2.60
C SER A 36 -0.09 -1.82 3.93
N SER A 37 -1.31 -2.34 3.95
CA SER A 37 -2.07 -2.47 5.20
C SER A 37 -1.45 -3.46 6.18
N ASP A 38 -0.80 -4.53 5.70
CA ASP A 38 -0.05 -5.46 6.56
C ASP A 38 1.10 -4.72 7.28
N HIS A 39 1.84 -3.89 6.54
CA HIS A 39 2.92 -3.10 7.13
C HIS A 39 2.40 -2.12 8.18
N PHE A 40 1.30 -1.42 7.88
CA PHE A 40 0.72 -0.48 8.84
C PHE A 40 0.12 -1.17 10.06
N ARG A 41 -0.40 -2.40 9.96
CA ARG A 41 -0.74 -3.22 11.13
C ARG A 41 0.49 -3.42 12.02
N GLY A 42 1.59 -3.90 11.46
CA GLY A 42 2.83 -4.09 12.20
C GLY A 42 3.34 -2.80 12.87
N VAL A 43 3.16 -1.63 12.23
CA VAL A 43 3.53 -0.33 12.82
C VAL A 43 2.69 0.03 14.04
N VAL A 44 1.38 -0.30 14.06
CA VAL A 44 0.49 0.10 15.15
C VAL A 44 0.33 -0.96 16.25
N SER A 45 0.63 -2.23 15.97
CA SER A 45 0.41 -3.34 16.90
C SER A 45 1.62 -4.26 17.13
N ASP A 46 2.77 -3.97 16.51
CA ASP A 46 3.95 -4.85 16.48
C ASP A 46 3.71 -6.23 15.81
N ASP A 47 2.55 -6.43 15.16
CA ASP A 47 2.18 -7.66 14.43
C ASP A 47 1.42 -7.35 13.13
N GLU A 48 2.04 -7.65 11.97
CA GLU A 48 1.44 -7.43 10.64
C GLU A 48 0.16 -8.25 10.40
N THR A 49 -0.06 -9.31 11.19
CA THR A 49 -1.20 -10.23 11.04
C THR A 49 -2.37 -9.92 11.98
N ASP A 50 -2.18 -9.01 12.94
CA ASP A 50 -3.19 -8.67 13.95
C ASP A 50 -4.41 -7.96 13.32
N GLN A 51 -5.50 -8.71 13.21
CA GLN A 51 -6.74 -8.20 12.61
C GLN A 51 -7.44 -7.16 13.50
N SER A 52 -7.19 -7.15 14.81
CA SER A 52 -7.79 -6.17 15.73
C SER A 52 -7.30 -4.74 15.44
N ALA A 53 -6.08 -4.60 14.93
CA ALA A 53 -5.46 -3.34 14.55
C ALA A 53 -5.85 -2.83 13.15
N THR A 54 -6.72 -3.54 12.43
CA THR A 54 -7.06 -3.21 11.03
C THR A 54 -7.57 -1.78 10.87
N ARG A 55 -8.45 -1.32 11.75
CA ARG A 55 -9.03 0.02 11.65
C ARG A 55 -7.94 1.09 11.74
N ASP A 56 -7.08 0.97 12.75
CA ASP A 56 -6.04 1.96 13.03
C ASP A 56 -4.94 1.91 11.94
N ALA A 57 -4.61 0.73 11.42
CA ALA A 57 -3.72 0.56 10.28
C ALA A 57 -4.24 1.26 9.00
N PHE A 58 -5.53 1.12 8.69
CA PHE A 58 -6.13 1.79 7.53
C PHE A 58 -6.25 3.30 7.72
N GLU A 59 -6.46 3.79 8.94
CA GLU A 59 -6.44 5.22 9.24
C GLU A 59 -5.09 5.85 8.88
N VAL A 60 -3.98 5.24 9.34
CA VAL A 60 -2.62 5.67 9.01
C VAL A 60 -2.35 5.58 7.50
N LEU A 61 -2.74 4.47 6.87
CA LEU A 61 -2.59 4.27 5.43
C LEU A 61 -3.27 5.38 4.63
N HIS A 62 -4.54 5.67 4.92
CA HIS A 62 -5.31 6.70 4.22
C HIS A 62 -4.74 8.10 4.47
N TYR A 63 -4.27 8.39 5.68
CA TYR A 63 -3.62 9.67 5.99
C TYR A 63 -2.37 9.88 5.12
N ILE A 64 -1.48 8.89 5.04
CA ILE A 64 -0.26 8.97 4.25
C ILE A 64 -0.59 9.03 2.75
N LEU A 65 -1.52 8.20 2.28
CA LEU A 65 -2.00 8.22 0.89
C LEU A 65 -2.45 9.63 0.49
N ALA A 66 -3.28 10.29 1.30
CA ALA A 66 -3.76 11.64 1.02
C ALA A 66 -2.60 12.65 0.92
N LYS A 67 -1.57 12.55 1.78
CA LYS A 67 -0.38 13.42 1.71
C LYS A 67 0.43 13.18 0.43
N ARG A 68 0.61 11.92 0.03
CA ARG A 68 1.34 11.56 -1.19
C ARG A 68 0.64 12.08 -2.44
N LEU A 69 -0.67 11.85 -2.55
CA LEU A 69 -1.46 12.33 -3.68
C LEU A 69 -1.48 13.87 -3.75
N LYS A 70 -1.62 14.55 -2.61
CA LYS A 70 -1.52 16.01 -2.56
C LYS A 70 -0.15 16.54 -3.03
N ALA A 71 0.91 15.77 -2.80
CA ALA A 71 2.26 16.09 -3.25
C ALA A 71 2.57 15.60 -4.68
N GLY A 72 1.58 15.09 -5.42
CA GLY A 72 1.77 14.60 -6.79
C GLY A 72 2.67 13.36 -6.87
N ARG A 73 2.67 12.51 -5.84
CA ARG A 73 3.50 11.29 -5.80
C ARG A 73 2.70 10.06 -6.22
N LEU A 74 3.26 9.28 -7.16
CA LEU A 74 2.79 7.93 -7.50
C LEU A 74 2.68 7.08 -6.23
N THR A 75 1.56 6.37 -6.07
CA THR A 75 1.29 5.52 -4.90
C THR A 75 0.53 4.27 -5.32
#